data_AF-A0A928GPH7-F1
#
_entry.id   AF-A0A928GPH7-F1
#
_cell.length_a   1.000
_cell.length_b   1.000
_cell.length_c   1.000
_cell.angle_alpha   90.00
_cell.angle_beta   90.00
_cell.angle_gamma   90.00
#
_symmetry.space_group_name_H-M   'P 1'
#
loop_
_entity.id
_entity.type
_entity.pdbx_description
1 polymer ?
#
loop_
_entity_poly.entity_id
_entity_poly.type
_entity_poly.pdbx_seq_one_letter_code
_entity_poly.pdbx_strand_id
1 'polypeptide(L)'
;MIKKLFKTLLYIIVGFVAIVTLTSIFVPSYSFDEPKPFQGSHLHNPYNDMNPENWIVANFHAHTRQFGGITNGRSNTNEMVDSVYTALGFDHVGLSDYNKINYYDSTNPSFIPAYEHGYGIFKIHQLCVGAEKIRRLDFFAFQNLSMKQHTLNRLEKQTRLAIPAHPSFVKKGYLVDDMKYLSNYKLMEVLNGFRISTAHWDTALSNGHLVYLIGNDDSHDVSDITDIATRFTMINADENEAEKILSSLENGNAVGVDFPIIYDETLEQKIKRLKKNLPHITQVELKDDTLLVSASKPISKIRFIGQEGKELKTQKNIKTGTYAIQPEDNYVRCELKFKDGTTLYLNPITRHENNEITKQRLDHINYPKTIILWTVYLSIISFAAYRIIKRLRNRR
;
A
#
# COMPACT_ATOMS: atom_id res chain seq x y z
N MET A 1 49.64 -7.72 -5.69
CA MET A 1 48.21 -8.01 -6.01
C MET A 1 47.26 -7.63 -4.87
N ILE A 2 47.46 -8.17 -3.65
CA ILE A 2 46.61 -7.93 -2.46
C ILE A 2 46.42 -6.44 -2.12
N LYS A 3 47.49 -5.63 -2.10
CA LYS A 3 47.39 -4.17 -1.84
C LYS A 3 46.52 -3.43 -2.87
N LYS A 4 46.52 -3.87 -4.13
CA LYS A 4 45.71 -3.25 -5.21
C LYS A 4 44.23 -3.64 -5.04
N LEU A 5 43.96 -4.91 -4.71
CA LEU A 5 42.62 -5.42 -4.42
C LEU A 5 42.00 -4.72 -3.19
N PHE A 6 42.75 -4.62 -2.09
CA PHE A 6 42.31 -3.92 -0.87
C PHE A 6 41.98 -2.44 -1.15
N LYS A 7 42.83 -1.78 -1.93
CA LYS A 7 42.61 -0.38 -2.32
C LYS A 7 41.35 -0.22 -3.18
N THR A 8 41.09 -1.14 -4.12
CA THR A 8 39.86 -1.14 -4.93
C THR A 8 38.63 -1.35 -4.06
N LEU A 9 38.65 -2.33 -3.16
CA LEU A 9 37.54 -2.58 -2.23
C LEU A 9 37.23 -1.35 -1.36
N LEU A 10 38.26 -0.69 -0.84
CA LEU A 10 38.09 0.54 -0.07
C LEU A 10 37.41 1.65 -0.89
N TYR A 11 37.74 1.81 -2.17
CA TYR A 11 37.07 2.78 -3.03
C TYR A 11 35.61 2.45 -3.27
N ILE A 12 35.27 1.18 -3.43
CA ILE A 12 33.88 0.72 -3.56
C ILE A 12 33.10 1.06 -2.28
N ILE A 13 33.68 0.77 -1.11
CA ILE A 13 33.05 1.08 0.18
C ILE A 13 32.86 2.59 0.34
N VAL A 14 33.88 3.40 0.05
CA VAL A 14 33.78 4.87 0.15
C VAL A 14 32.75 5.42 -0.83
N GLY A 15 32.72 4.91 -2.07
CA GLY A 15 31.71 5.31 -3.06
C GLY A 15 30.29 4.94 -2.61
N PHE A 16 30.12 3.74 -2.07
CA PHE A 16 28.84 3.29 -1.51
C PHE A 16 28.39 4.17 -0.32
N VAL A 17 29.28 4.45 0.64
CA VAL A 17 29.00 5.36 1.76
C VAL A 17 28.66 6.76 1.27
N ALA A 18 29.36 7.26 0.26
CA ALA A 18 29.07 8.57 -0.32
C ALA A 18 27.67 8.60 -0.95
N ILE A 19 27.28 7.59 -1.71
CA ILE A 19 25.94 7.48 -2.31
C ILE A 19 24.86 7.47 -1.23
N VAL A 20 25.00 6.62 -0.21
CA VAL A 20 24.04 6.54 0.91
C VAL A 20 23.94 7.86 1.67
N THR A 21 25.08 8.54 1.88
CA THR A 21 25.11 9.85 2.57
C THR A 21 24.44 10.93 1.71
N LEU A 22 24.71 10.96 0.41
CA LEU A 22 24.14 11.93 -0.51
C LEU A 22 22.61 11.80 -0.64
N THR A 23 22.07 10.59 -0.66
CA THR A 23 20.61 10.39 -0.67
C THR A 23 19.96 10.76 0.66
N SER A 24 20.72 10.69 1.76
CA SER A 24 20.23 10.94 3.12
C SER A 24 20.33 12.39 3.58
N ILE A 25 21.14 13.23 2.91
CA ILE A 25 21.45 14.58 3.38
C ILE A 25 20.26 15.54 3.39
N PHE A 26 19.22 15.26 2.61
CA PHE A 26 18.02 16.08 2.54
C PHE A 26 16.90 15.60 3.47
N VAL A 27 17.17 14.58 4.29
CA VAL A 27 16.19 13.99 5.19
C VAL A 27 16.36 14.60 6.58
N PRO A 28 15.34 15.29 7.12
CA PRO A 28 15.35 15.70 8.51
C PRO A 28 15.20 14.49 9.42
N SER A 29 15.74 14.59 10.63
CA SER A 29 15.43 13.63 11.69
C SER A 29 14.04 13.94 12.23
N TYR A 30 13.16 12.94 12.19
CA TYR A 30 11.84 13.02 12.82
C TYR A 30 11.91 12.49 14.25
N SER A 31 11.11 13.09 15.12
CA SER A 31 10.68 12.50 16.38
C SER A 31 9.18 12.25 16.29
N PHE A 32 8.71 11.29 17.08
CA PHE A 32 7.35 10.78 16.99
C PHE A 32 6.73 10.83 18.37
N ASP A 33 5.52 11.37 18.44
CA ASP A 33 4.71 11.27 19.66
C ASP A 33 4.25 9.82 19.87
N GLU A 34 3.95 9.46 21.12
CA GLU A 34 3.42 8.14 21.43
C GLU A 34 2.02 7.97 20.81
N PRO A 35 1.79 6.88 20.05
CA PRO A 35 0.51 6.64 19.42
C PRO A 35 -0.59 6.39 20.46
N LYS A 36 -1.80 6.82 20.13
CA LYS A 36 -2.99 6.56 20.94
C LYS A 36 -3.99 5.73 20.13
N PRO A 37 -4.51 4.61 20.65
CA PRO A 37 -5.60 3.87 20.03
C PRO A 37 -6.83 4.74 19.80
N PHE A 38 -7.70 4.32 18.87
CA PHE A 38 -9.02 4.92 18.70
C PHE A 38 -9.83 4.90 19.99
N GLN A 39 -10.54 5.98 20.28
CA GLN A 39 -11.33 6.12 21.52
C GLN A 39 -12.55 7.00 21.26
N GLY A 40 -13.49 6.94 22.20
CA GLY A 40 -14.74 7.71 22.15
C GLY A 40 -15.97 6.85 21.87
N SER A 41 -17.13 7.48 22.00
CA SER A 41 -18.44 6.80 21.90
C SER A 41 -18.98 6.70 20.48
N HIS A 42 -18.51 7.52 19.55
CA HIS A 42 -18.97 7.50 18.16
C HIS A 42 -18.30 6.37 17.37
N LEU A 43 -19.08 5.61 16.62
CA LEU A 43 -18.60 4.55 15.73
C LEU A 43 -18.70 5.02 14.29
N HIS A 44 -17.55 5.19 13.64
CA HIS A 44 -17.49 5.54 12.23
C HIS A 44 -17.56 4.29 11.35
N ASN A 45 -18.55 4.23 10.47
CA ASN A 45 -18.70 3.21 9.44
C ASN A 45 -18.38 3.78 8.05
N PRO A 46 -17.29 3.34 7.39
CA PRO A 46 -16.93 3.85 6.06
C PRO A 46 -17.89 3.39 4.94
N TYR A 47 -18.82 2.48 5.25
CA TYR A 47 -19.80 1.92 4.31
C TYR A 47 -21.20 2.50 4.49
N ASN A 48 -21.38 3.53 5.32
CA ASN A 48 -22.70 4.04 5.67
C ASN A 48 -23.57 4.42 4.46
N ASP A 49 -22.94 4.97 3.42
CA ASP A 49 -23.60 5.46 2.21
C ASP A 49 -23.38 4.52 1.01
N MET A 50 -22.96 3.27 1.25
CA MET A 50 -22.69 2.34 0.16
C MET A 50 -23.97 1.91 -0.57
N ASN A 51 -23.88 1.72 -1.89
CA ASN A 51 -24.92 1.11 -2.70
C ASN A 51 -24.46 -0.27 -3.18
N PRO A 52 -25.15 -1.37 -2.81
CA PRO A 52 -24.69 -2.72 -3.12
C PRO A 52 -24.62 -3.06 -4.62
N GLU A 53 -25.22 -2.24 -5.48
CA GLU A 53 -25.17 -2.41 -6.94
C GLU A 53 -23.98 -1.67 -7.60
N ASN A 54 -23.29 -0.79 -6.85
CA ASN A 54 -22.27 0.13 -7.37
C ASN A 54 -20.84 -0.34 -7.08
N TRP A 55 -20.52 -1.61 -7.32
CA TRP A 55 -19.17 -2.15 -7.12
C TRP A 55 -18.33 -2.08 -8.39
N ILE A 56 -17.25 -1.29 -8.35
CA ILE A 56 -16.21 -1.18 -9.37
C ILE A 56 -15.08 -2.14 -9.00
N VAL A 57 -14.73 -3.07 -9.89
CA VAL A 57 -13.62 -4.01 -9.70
C VAL A 57 -12.34 -3.40 -10.28
N ALA A 58 -11.35 -3.15 -9.43
CA ALA A 58 -10.15 -2.41 -9.79
C ALA A 58 -8.86 -3.06 -9.30
N ASN A 59 -7.81 -2.97 -10.12
CA ASN A 59 -6.42 -3.24 -9.75
C ASN A 59 -5.61 -1.96 -10.00
N PHE A 60 -4.70 -1.59 -9.11
CA PHE A 60 -3.87 -0.39 -9.25
C PHE A 60 -2.37 -0.70 -9.31
N HIS A 61 -2.01 -1.98 -9.25
CA HIS A 61 -0.62 -2.41 -9.22
C HIS A 61 -0.35 -3.44 -10.30
N ALA A 62 0.05 -2.97 -11.47
CA ALA A 62 0.49 -3.79 -12.59
C ALA A 62 1.65 -3.10 -13.31
N HIS A 63 2.59 -3.90 -13.81
CA HIS A 63 3.81 -3.38 -14.44
C HIS A 63 3.89 -3.72 -15.92
N THR A 64 4.38 -2.77 -16.70
CA THR A 64 4.66 -2.92 -18.12
C THR A 64 6.14 -2.72 -18.42
N ARG A 65 6.51 -2.96 -19.67
CA ARG A 65 7.92 -2.94 -20.08
C ARG A 65 8.51 -1.53 -19.99
N GLN A 66 9.30 -1.26 -18.94
CA GLN A 66 10.06 -0.02 -18.78
C GLN A 66 11.58 -0.19 -18.82
N PHE A 67 12.28 0.92 -19.06
CA PHE A 67 13.75 1.03 -19.05
C PHE A 67 14.48 -0.03 -19.88
N GLY A 68 13.98 -0.34 -21.07
CA GLY A 68 14.57 -1.36 -21.93
C GLY A 68 14.38 -2.81 -21.44
N GLY A 69 13.48 -3.05 -20.48
CA GLY A 69 13.22 -4.36 -19.90
C GLY A 69 14.17 -4.72 -18.76
N ILE A 70 14.66 -3.75 -17.99
CA ILE A 70 15.51 -3.99 -16.82
C ILE A 70 14.69 -4.24 -15.55
N THR A 71 13.49 -3.67 -15.45
CA THR A 71 12.56 -3.87 -14.32
C THR A 71 11.66 -5.08 -14.54
N ASN A 72 10.83 -5.48 -13.57
CA ASN A 72 9.78 -6.48 -13.82
C ASN A 72 8.69 -5.90 -14.75
N GLY A 73 7.80 -6.73 -15.31
CA GLY A 73 6.83 -6.30 -16.34
C GLY A 73 7.36 -6.37 -17.77
N ARG A 74 8.50 -7.04 -18.01
CA ARG A 74 9.29 -6.93 -19.26
C ARG A 74 8.58 -7.43 -20.51
N SER A 75 7.69 -8.40 -20.34
CA SER A 75 6.88 -9.03 -21.39
C SER A 75 5.57 -8.31 -21.64
N ASN A 76 5.13 -7.46 -20.71
CA ASN A 76 3.83 -6.81 -20.76
C ASN A 76 3.89 -5.54 -21.62
N THR A 77 3.01 -5.45 -22.63
CA THR A 77 2.63 -4.16 -23.22
C THR A 77 1.43 -3.57 -22.48
N ASN A 78 1.16 -2.28 -22.67
CA ASN A 78 0.01 -1.64 -22.04
C ASN A 78 -1.31 -2.26 -22.52
N GLU A 79 -1.41 -2.52 -23.83
CA GLU A 79 -2.57 -3.14 -24.48
C GLU A 79 -2.82 -4.57 -23.98
N MET A 80 -1.75 -5.34 -23.74
CA MET A 80 -1.88 -6.69 -23.21
C MET A 80 -2.46 -6.68 -21.80
N VAL A 81 -1.98 -5.78 -20.94
CA VAL A 81 -2.51 -5.64 -19.57
C VAL A 81 -3.97 -5.22 -19.63
N ASP A 82 -4.27 -4.13 -20.34
CA ASP A 82 -5.64 -3.62 -20.47
C ASP A 82 -6.63 -4.67 -20.99
N SER A 83 -6.28 -5.36 -22.09
CA SER A 83 -7.13 -6.39 -22.68
C SER A 83 -7.38 -7.59 -21.76
N VAL A 84 -6.37 -8.03 -21.01
CA VAL A 84 -6.49 -9.16 -20.08
C VAL A 84 -7.38 -8.80 -18.89
N TYR A 85 -7.18 -7.64 -18.26
CA TYR A 85 -8.01 -7.21 -17.12
C TYR A 85 -9.45 -6.91 -17.55
N THR A 86 -9.64 -6.29 -18.71
CA THR A 86 -10.97 -6.10 -19.31
C THR A 86 -11.66 -7.44 -19.57
N ALA A 87 -10.94 -8.44 -20.10
CA ALA A 87 -11.48 -9.78 -20.30
C ALA A 87 -11.89 -10.47 -18.99
N LEU A 88 -11.13 -10.25 -17.91
CA LEU A 88 -11.41 -10.73 -16.55
C LEU A 88 -12.60 -10.01 -15.89
N GLY A 89 -13.05 -8.89 -16.47
CA GLY A 89 -14.20 -8.12 -15.97
C GLY A 89 -13.83 -7.05 -14.96
N PHE A 90 -12.59 -6.54 -15.02
CA PHE A 90 -12.20 -5.35 -14.25
C PHE A 90 -12.72 -4.10 -14.95
N ASP A 91 -13.23 -3.18 -14.13
CA ASP A 91 -13.68 -1.86 -14.56
C ASP A 91 -12.53 -0.86 -14.64
N HIS A 92 -11.44 -1.11 -13.91
CA HIS A 92 -10.24 -0.28 -13.91
C HIS A 92 -8.95 -1.09 -13.70
N VAL A 93 -7.92 -0.79 -14.48
CA VAL A 93 -6.55 -1.28 -14.26
C VAL A 93 -5.56 -0.12 -14.29
N GLY A 94 -4.89 0.11 -13.16
CA GLY A 94 -3.82 1.09 -13.02
C GLY A 94 -2.48 0.49 -13.41
N LEU A 95 -1.80 1.15 -14.35
CA LEU A 95 -0.42 0.84 -14.75
C LEU A 95 0.56 1.63 -13.89
N SER A 96 1.15 0.98 -12.89
CA SER A 96 1.97 1.61 -11.86
C SER A 96 3.46 1.31 -12.03
N ASP A 97 3.98 1.63 -13.20
CA ASP A 97 5.36 1.32 -13.56
C ASP A 97 6.39 1.90 -12.58
N TYR A 98 7.51 1.18 -12.39
CA TYR A 98 8.62 1.61 -11.54
C TYR A 98 9.08 3.05 -11.86
N ASN A 99 8.89 3.98 -10.93
CA ASN A 99 9.34 5.38 -11.00
C ASN A 99 8.99 6.09 -12.33
N LYS A 100 7.87 5.71 -12.97
CA LYS A 100 7.39 6.31 -14.21
C LYS A 100 5.88 6.29 -14.25
N ILE A 101 5.26 7.45 -14.48
CA ILE A 101 3.82 7.52 -14.71
C ILE A 101 3.54 7.03 -16.14
N ASN A 102 2.62 6.07 -16.26
CA ASN A 102 2.14 5.56 -17.52
C ASN A 102 0.83 6.27 -17.89
N TYR A 103 0.80 6.87 -19.09
CA TYR A 103 -0.34 7.66 -19.59
C TYR A 103 -1.09 6.96 -20.73
N TYR A 104 -0.98 5.63 -20.83
CA TYR A 104 -1.58 4.85 -21.93
C TYR A 104 -3.05 5.18 -22.19
N ASP A 105 -3.85 5.30 -21.12
CA ASP A 105 -5.29 5.53 -21.22
C ASP A 105 -5.71 6.95 -20.80
N SER A 106 -4.83 7.95 -20.94
CA SER A 106 -5.05 9.29 -20.37
C SER A 106 -6.26 10.07 -20.90
N THR A 107 -6.88 9.59 -21.98
CA THR A 107 -8.10 10.20 -22.56
C THR A 107 -9.39 9.67 -21.93
N ASN A 108 -9.34 8.56 -21.20
CA ASN A 108 -10.49 7.98 -20.53
C ASN A 108 -10.79 8.75 -19.23
N PRO A 109 -12.05 9.15 -18.96
CA PRO A 109 -12.44 9.82 -17.71
C PRO A 109 -12.15 9.01 -16.43
N SER A 110 -12.06 7.68 -16.54
CA SER A 110 -11.69 6.79 -15.44
C SER A 110 -10.18 6.67 -15.22
N PHE A 111 -9.35 7.29 -16.07
CA PHE A 111 -7.90 7.19 -15.98
C PHE A 111 -7.36 7.79 -14.68
N ILE A 112 -6.56 7.00 -13.97
CA ILE A 112 -5.90 7.41 -12.74
C ILE A 112 -4.39 7.23 -12.95
N PRO A 113 -3.61 8.33 -13.01
CA PRO A 113 -2.17 8.23 -13.15
C PRO A 113 -1.56 7.56 -11.93
N ALA A 114 -0.72 6.55 -12.14
CA ALA A 114 -0.06 5.83 -11.07
C ALA A 114 1.40 5.51 -11.40
N TYR A 115 2.20 5.27 -10.35
CA TYR A 115 3.54 4.68 -10.47
C TYR A 115 3.97 4.03 -9.14
N GLU A 116 4.86 3.05 -9.20
CA GLU A 116 5.49 2.50 -7.99
C GLU A 116 6.79 3.26 -7.70
N HIS A 117 6.81 4.01 -6.59
CA HIS A 117 8.01 4.69 -6.10
C HIS A 117 8.89 3.73 -5.32
N GLY A 118 10.20 3.79 -5.57
CA GLY A 118 11.17 3.00 -4.85
C GLY A 118 12.14 2.30 -5.79
N TYR A 119 13.44 2.39 -5.52
CA TYR A 119 14.48 1.61 -6.22
C TYR A 119 15.51 1.01 -5.26
N GLY A 120 15.27 1.13 -3.96
CA GLY A 120 16.15 0.59 -2.93
C GLY A 120 16.23 -0.95 -2.95
N ILE A 121 17.39 -1.48 -2.54
CA ILE A 121 17.66 -2.93 -2.50
C ILE A 121 16.75 -3.70 -1.52
N PHE A 122 16.14 -3.00 -0.56
CA PHE A 122 15.20 -3.57 0.42
C PHE A 122 13.74 -3.40 0.01
N LYS A 123 13.45 -3.02 -1.25
CA LYS A 123 12.11 -3.07 -1.83
C LYS A 123 11.04 -2.37 -0.98
N ILE A 124 11.41 -1.23 -0.38
CA ILE A 124 10.49 -0.37 0.38
C ILE A 124 9.78 0.51 -0.66
N HIS A 125 8.68 0.01 -1.20
CA HIS A 125 7.98 0.66 -2.29
C HIS A 125 6.72 1.38 -1.83
N GLN A 126 6.30 2.38 -2.61
CA GLN A 126 5.06 3.10 -2.38
C GLN A 126 4.30 3.18 -3.69
N LEU A 127 3.06 2.73 -3.68
CA LEU A 127 2.16 2.94 -4.78
C LEU A 127 1.66 4.39 -4.73
N CYS A 128 1.96 5.16 -5.77
CA CYS A 128 1.56 6.55 -5.90
C CYS A 128 0.38 6.61 -6.87
N VAL A 129 -0.84 6.69 -6.34
CA VAL A 129 -2.08 6.70 -7.12
C VAL A 129 -2.64 8.12 -7.17
N GLY A 130 -3.13 8.54 -8.34
CA GLY A 130 -3.49 9.93 -8.61
C GLY A 130 -2.25 10.83 -8.61
N ALA A 131 -1.19 10.38 -9.27
CA ALA A 131 0.11 11.06 -9.30
C ALA A 131 0.15 12.22 -10.30
N GLU A 132 0.53 13.41 -9.84
CA GLU A 132 0.77 14.57 -10.71
C GLU A 132 2.19 14.58 -11.27
N LYS A 133 3.15 14.08 -10.50
CA LYS A 133 4.58 14.08 -10.85
C LYS A 133 5.34 12.96 -10.15
N ILE A 134 6.41 12.53 -10.81
CA ILE A 134 7.31 11.51 -10.30
C ILE A 134 8.27 12.13 -9.29
N ARG A 135 8.40 11.48 -8.12
CA ARG A 135 9.52 11.72 -7.20
C ARG A 135 10.72 10.90 -7.65
N ARG A 136 11.82 11.59 -8.01
CA ARG A 136 13.07 10.93 -8.44
C ARG A 136 13.99 10.51 -7.30
N LEU A 137 13.91 11.20 -6.17
CA LEU A 137 14.79 10.95 -5.03
C LEU A 137 14.22 9.84 -4.14
N ASP A 138 14.98 8.77 -3.97
CA ASP A 138 14.75 7.67 -3.04
C ASP A 138 16.10 7.20 -2.48
N PHE A 139 16.09 6.17 -1.64
CA PHE A 139 17.25 5.63 -0.95
C PHE A 139 17.68 4.30 -1.56
N PHE A 140 18.96 4.22 -1.93
CA PHE A 140 19.54 2.97 -2.43
C PHE A 140 19.47 1.83 -1.39
N ALA A 141 19.71 2.13 -0.11
CA ALA A 141 19.69 1.17 0.99
C ALA A 141 19.45 1.87 2.34
N PHE A 142 19.13 1.07 3.37
CA PHE A 142 19.09 1.46 4.79
C PHE A 142 18.14 2.61 5.14
N GLN A 143 16.85 2.44 4.82
CA GLN A 143 15.83 3.40 5.26
C GLN A 143 15.46 3.17 6.72
N ASN A 144 15.66 4.18 7.56
CA ASN A 144 15.14 4.23 8.92
C ASN A 144 13.72 4.84 8.96
N LEU A 145 13.10 4.90 10.13
CA LEU A 145 11.75 5.43 10.31
C LEU A 145 11.61 6.89 9.84
N SER A 146 12.60 7.75 10.10
CA SER A 146 12.60 9.14 9.62
C SER A 146 12.65 9.23 8.09
N MET A 147 13.41 8.35 7.42
CA MET A 147 13.49 8.29 5.96
C MET A 147 12.17 7.83 5.35
N LYS A 148 11.56 6.78 5.91
CA LYS A 148 10.24 6.29 5.50
C LYS A 148 9.17 7.36 5.66
N GLN A 149 9.10 8.01 6.83
CA GLN A 149 8.18 9.13 7.08
C GLN A 149 8.42 10.29 6.12
N HIS A 150 9.69 10.64 5.88
CA HIS A 150 10.02 11.70 4.94
C HIS A 150 9.52 11.36 3.54
N THR A 151 9.72 10.13 3.06
CA THR A 151 9.23 9.70 1.75
C THR A 151 7.72 9.85 1.66
N LEU A 152 6.94 9.35 2.63
CA LEU A 152 5.48 9.51 2.64
C LEU A 152 5.07 10.99 2.61
N ASN A 153 5.67 11.83 3.46
CA ASN A 153 5.45 13.28 3.49
C ASN A 153 5.80 13.99 2.18
N ARG A 154 6.76 13.45 1.41
CA ARG A 154 7.16 14.04 0.12
C ARG A 154 6.28 13.55 -1.02
N LEU A 155 5.85 12.29 -1.00
CA LEU A 155 4.99 11.71 -2.01
C LEU A 155 3.59 12.31 -1.96
N GLU A 156 3.01 12.47 -0.77
CA GLU A 156 1.66 13.04 -0.60
C GLU A 156 1.51 14.45 -1.22
N LYS A 157 2.61 15.22 -1.32
CA LYS A 157 2.61 16.53 -2.02
C LYS A 157 2.58 16.44 -3.56
N GLN A 158 2.60 15.24 -4.11
CA GLN A 158 2.81 14.94 -5.53
C GLN A 158 1.84 13.88 -6.06
N THR A 159 1.09 13.24 -5.16
CA THR A 159 0.15 12.18 -5.45
C THR A 159 -1.00 12.27 -4.47
N ARG A 160 -2.21 12.00 -4.92
CA ARG A 160 -3.39 12.00 -4.03
C ARG A 160 -3.33 10.92 -2.96
N LEU A 161 -2.85 9.73 -3.35
CA LEU A 161 -2.75 8.57 -2.49
C LEU A 161 -1.32 8.02 -2.53
N ALA A 162 -0.55 8.30 -1.47
CA ALA A 162 0.75 7.66 -1.23
C ALA A 162 0.52 6.44 -0.33
N ILE A 163 0.74 5.25 -0.88
CA ILE A 163 0.34 3.98 -0.27
C ILE A 163 1.60 3.15 -0.02
N PRO A 164 1.92 2.73 1.22
CA PRO A 164 2.92 1.70 1.45
C PRO A 164 2.55 0.42 0.69
N ALA A 165 3.35 0.07 -0.34
CA ALA A 165 3.14 -1.11 -1.17
C ALA A 165 3.73 -2.34 -0.48
N HIS A 166 3.03 -3.47 -0.59
CA HIS A 166 3.38 -4.79 -0.05
C HIS A 166 4.31 -4.77 1.19
N PRO A 167 3.91 -4.15 2.33
CA PRO A 167 4.81 -3.92 3.47
C PRO A 167 5.55 -5.16 3.98
N SER A 168 4.93 -6.33 3.89
CA SER A 168 5.47 -7.62 4.31
C SER A 168 6.36 -8.33 3.27
N PHE A 169 6.65 -7.71 2.11
CA PHE A 169 7.37 -8.33 0.99
C PHE A 169 8.75 -8.88 1.39
N VAL A 170 9.56 -8.06 2.07
CA VAL A 170 10.89 -8.44 2.54
C VAL A 170 11.08 -8.07 4.01
N LYS A 171 11.83 -8.89 4.74
CA LYS A 171 12.07 -8.73 6.20
C LYS A 171 12.62 -7.36 6.61
N LYS A 172 13.30 -6.66 5.70
CA LYS A 172 13.93 -5.34 5.92
C LYS A 172 13.17 -4.20 5.23
N GLY A 173 11.94 -4.46 4.77
CA GLY A 173 11.07 -3.51 4.11
C GLY A 173 10.45 -2.54 5.13
N TYR A 174 9.13 -2.41 5.08
CA TYR A 174 8.37 -1.82 6.17
C TYR A 174 8.32 -2.81 7.34
N LEU A 175 8.79 -2.38 8.52
CA LEU A 175 8.65 -3.18 9.73
C LEU A 175 7.22 -3.03 10.25
N VAL A 176 6.71 -4.06 10.93
CA VAL A 176 5.40 -3.99 11.58
C VAL A 176 5.37 -2.84 12.59
N ASP A 177 6.42 -2.70 13.39
CA ASP A 177 6.56 -1.61 14.37
C ASP A 177 6.65 -0.21 13.74
N ASP A 178 7.06 -0.08 12.47
CA ASP A 178 7.06 1.24 11.81
C ASP A 178 5.62 1.78 11.74
N MET A 179 4.63 0.90 11.58
CA MET A 179 3.22 1.26 11.41
C MET A 179 2.59 1.88 12.67
N LYS A 180 3.25 1.75 13.82
CA LYS A 180 2.87 2.46 15.05
C LYS A 180 3.05 3.96 14.91
N TYR A 181 4.03 4.40 14.11
CA TYR A 181 4.51 5.78 14.10
C TYR A 181 4.33 6.48 12.75
N LEU A 182 4.47 5.74 11.66
CA LEU A 182 4.32 6.31 10.32
C LEU A 182 2.95 6.99 10.21
N SER A 183 2.96 8.20 9.68
CA SER A 183 1.80 9.07 9.52
C SER A 183 1.72 9.53 8.06
N ASN A 184 0.63 10.23 7.71
CA ASN A 184 0.43 10.85 6.39
C ASN A 184 0.31 9.87 5.21
N TYR A 185 -0.35 8.73 5.44
CA TYR A 185 -0.84 7.82 4.41
C TYR A 185 -2.27 7.39 4.77
N LYS A 186 -3.13 7.26 3.76
CA LYS A 186 -4.57 6.93 3.95
C LYS A 186 -4.87 5.45 3.67
N LEU A 187 -4.06 4.83 2.83
CA LEU A 187 -4.24 3.46 2.37
C LEU A 187 -2.96 2.67 2.59
N MET A 188 -3.10 1.36 2.77
CA MET A 188 -2.00 0.40 2.77
C MET A 188 -2.32 -0.74 1.81
N GLU A 189 -1.34 -1.20 1.03
CA GLU A 189 -1.51 -2.41 0.23
C GLU A 189 -1.44 -3.64 1.13
N VAL A 190 -2.60 -3.97 1.71
CA VAL A 190 -2.74 -5.08 2.65
C VAL A 190 -2.73 -6.40 1.90
N LEU A 191 -3.38 -6.45 0.74
CA LEU A 191 -3.41 -7.62 -0.12
C LEU A 191 -2.54 -7.35 -1.34
N ASN A 192 -1.47 -8.13 -1.50
CA ASN A 192 -0.58 -8.09 -2.66
C ASN A 192 -0.40 -9.51 -3.23
N GLY A 193 -0.24 -9.70 -4.54
CA GLY A 193 -0.06 -11.03 -5.15
C GLY A 193 1.03 -11.89 -4.50
N PHE A 194 2.08 -11.26 -3.97
CA PHE A 194 3.17 -11.94 -3.26
C PHE A 194 2.92 -12.15 -1.76
N ARG A 195 2.21 -11.25 -1.08
CA ARG A 195 2.07 -11.27 0.39
C ARG A 195 0.77 -10.63 0.90
N ILE A 196 0.40 -11.01 2.11
CA ILE A 196 -0.70 -10.40 2.87
C ILE A 196 -0.11 -9.71 4.11
N SER A 197 -0.36 -8.41 4.26
CA SER A 197 0.24 -7.53 5.27
C SER A 197 -0.73 -7.16 6.40
N THR A 198 -1.61 -8.08 6.81
CA THR A 198 -2.61 -7.83 7.88
C THR A 198 -1.96 -7.44 9.20
N ALA A 199 -0.80 -8.01 9.56
CA ALA A 199 -0.09 -7.62 10.78
C ALA A 199 0.35 -6.14 10.78
N HIS A 200 0.80 -5.63 9.63
CA HIS A 200 1.14 -4.21 9.47
C HIS A 200 -0.11 -3.33 9.59
N TRP A 201 -1.20 -3.75 8.94
CA TRP A 201 -2.47 -3.03 8.98
C TRP A 201 -3.08 -2.99 10.38
N ASP A 202 -3.17 -4.15 11.05
CA ASP A 202 -3.66 -4.25 12.42
C ASP A 202 -2.79 -3.43 13.38
N THR A 203 -1.46 -3.37 13.16
CA THR A 203 -0.59 -2.52 13.97
C THR A 203 -0.88 -1.03 13.78
N ALA A 204 -1.11 -0.57 12.54
CA ALA A 204 -1.53 0.80 12.28
C ALA A 204 -2.86 1.14 12.99
N LEU A 205 -3.88 0.30 12.78
CA LEU A 205 -5.21 0.48 13.37
C LEU A 205 -5.18 0.46 14.90
N SER A 206 -4.45 -0.48 15.49
CA SER A 206 -4.28 -0.61 16.93
C SER A 206 -3.67 0.65 17.57
N ASN A 207 -2.90 1.40 16.80
CA ASN A 207 -2.21 2.60 17.25
C ASN A 207 -2.92 3.90 16.81
N GLY A 208 -4.20 3.81 16.41
CA GLY A 208 -5.06 4.94 16.08
C GLY A 208 -4.82 5.57 14.71
N HIS A 209 -4.11 4.88 13.82
CA HIS A 209 -3.96 5.33 12.44
C HIS A 209 -5.14 4.83 11.61
N LEU A 210 -6.04 5.74 11.22
CA LEU A 210 -7.14 5.41 10.32
C LEU A 210 -6.60 5.21 8.90
N VAL A 211 -6.25 3.96 8.62
CA VAL A 211 -5.69 3.49 7.36
C VAL A 211 -6.63 2.45 6.77
N TYR A 212 -7.05 2.68 5.55
CA TYR A 212 -7.87 1.75 4.79
C TYR A 212 -6.99 0.78 3.99
N LEU A 213 -7.55 -0.36 3.63
CA LEU A 213 -6.88 -1.34 2.79
C LEU A 213 -7.00 -0.95 1.31
N ILE A 214 -6.00 -1.35 0.53
CA ILE A 214 -6.14 -1.60 -0.90
C ILE A 214 -5.58 -3.01 -1.19
N GLY A 215 -6.17 -3.69 -2.16
CA GLY A 215 -5.71 -4.98 -2.66
C GLY A 215 -5.33 -4.89 -4.13
N ASN A 216 -4.17 -5.43 -4.48
CA ASN A 216 -3.70 -5.53 -5.87
C ASN A 216 -2.88 -6.81 -6.07
N ASP A 217 -2.64 -7.21 -7.31
CA ASP A 217 -1.85 -8.40 -7.62
C ASP A 217 -0.36 -8.12 -7.85
N ASP A 218 0.04 -6.89 -8.19
CA ASP A 218 1.44 -6.54 -8.53
C ASP A 218 1.94 -7.39 -9.71
N SER A 219 1.08 -7.53 -10.72
CA SER A 219 1.31 -8.39 -11.89
C SER A 219 2.56 -7.95 -12.67
N HIS A 220 3.46 -8.90 -12.93
CA HIS A 220 4.68 -8.77 -13.71
C HIS A 220 4.63 -9.53 -15.05
N ASP A 221 3.70 -10.47 -15.23
CA ASP A 221 3.47 -11.23 -16.47
C ASP A 221 1.97 -11.55 -16.64
N VAL A 222 1.28 -10.81 -17.50
CA VAL A 222 -0.17 -11.01 -17.71
C VAL A 222 -0.51 -12.27 -18.52
N SER A 223 0.50 -12.98 -19.03
CA SER A 223 0.30 -14.30 -19.63
C SER A 223 0.29 -15.43 -18.59
N ASP A 224 0.81 -15.17 -17.38
CA ASP A 224 0.72 -16.08 -16.25
C ASP A 224 -0.57 -15.85 -15.48
N ILE A 225 -1.49 -16.79 -15.60
CA ILE A 225 -2.79 -16.77 -14.91
C ILE A 225 -2.65 -16.73 -13.38
N THR A 226 -1.50 -17.13 -12.82
CA THR A 226 -1.25 -17.13 -11.38
C THR A 226 -0.74 -15.78 -10.87
N ASP A 227 -0.46 -14.84 -11.78
CA ASP A 227 0.05 -13.50 -11.48
C ASP A 227 -1.03 -12.41 -11.59
N ILE A 228 -2.12 -12.68 -12.30
CA ILE A 228 -3.22 -11.72 -12.55
C ILE A 228 -4.47 -12.03 -11.72
N ALA A 229 -5.21 -11.01 -11.31
CA ALA A 229 -6.51 -11.12 -10.61
C ALA A 229 -6.50 -12.11 -9.43
N THR A 230 -5.38 -12.17 -8.72
CA THR A 230 -5.24 -12.95 -7.47
C THR A 230 -5.71 -12.13 -6.29
N ARG A 231 -5.39 -10.82 -6.30
CA ARG A 231 -5.83 -9.83 -5.32
C ARG A 231 -6.18 -8.55 -6.03
N PHE A 232 -7.24 -7.91 -5.58
CA PHE A 232 -7.75 -6.69 -6.18
C PHE A 232 -8.68 -5.98 -5.19
N THR A 233 -9.21 -4.83 -5.60
CA THR A 233 -10.11 -4.01 -4.79
C THR A 233 -11.47 -3.90 -5.46
N MET A 234 -12.53 -4.10 -4.71
CA MET A 234 -13.88 -3.71 -5.09
C MET A 234 -14.20 -2.37 -4.43
N ILE A 235 -14.53 -1.35 -5.21
CA ILE A 235 -14.71 0.03 -4.76
C ILE A 235 -16.18 0.37 -4.92
N ASN A 236 -16.81 0.90 -3.87
CA ASN A 236 -18.19 1.34 -3.95
C ASN A 236 -18.23 2.81 -4.34
N ALA A 237 -18.59 3.09 -5.59
CA ALA A 237 -18.64 4.44 -6.13
C ALA A 237 -19.78 4.55 -7.15
N ASP A 238 -20.49 5.66 -7.15
CA ASP A 238 -21.67 5.84 -8.01
C ASP A 238 -21.35 5.84 -9.51
N GLU A 239 -20.13 6.23 -9.88
CA GLU A 239 -19.70 6.35 -11.27
C GLU A 239 -18.25 5.84 -11.41
N ASN A 240 -17.95 5.24 -12.56
CA ASN A 240 -16.60 4.84 -12.95
C ASN A 240 -15.79 6.04 -13.46
N GLU A 241 -15.56 7.01 -12.58
CA GLU A 241 -14.76 8.20 -12.83
C GLU A 241 -13.60 8.28 -11.84
N ALA A 242 -12.45 8.81 -12.30
CA ALA A 242 -11.24 8.87 -11.49
C ALA A 242 -11.46 9.54 -10.13
N GLU A 243 -12.18 10.67 -10.09
CA GLU A 243 -12.47 11.40 -8.86
C GLU A 243 -13.31 10.58 -7.88
N LYS A 244 -14.33 9.88 -8.38
CA LYS A 244 -15.24 9.06 -7.56
C LYS A 244 -14.52 7.86 -6.98
N ILE A 245 -13.75 7.15 -7.81
CA ILE A 245 -12.91 6.02 -7.40
C ILE A 245 -11.94 6.46 -6.28
N LEU A 246 -11.20 7.54 -6.51
CA LEU A 246 -10.21 8.03 -5.56
C LEU A 246 -10.86 8.50 -4.25
N SER A 247 -11.98 9.21 -4.32
CA SER A 247 -12.74 9.66 -3.13
C SER A 247 -13.29 8.47 -2.33
N SER A 248 -13.85 7.45 -2.99
CA SER A 248 -14.33 6.23 -2.32
C SER A 248 -13.19 5.48 -1.61
N LEU A 249 -12.02 5.37 -2.24
CA LEU A 249 -10.83 4.81 -1.60
C LEU A 249 -10.38 5.65 -0.39
N GLU A 250 -10.34 6.98 -0.51
CA GLU A 250 -9.96 7.90 0.57
C GLU A 250 -10.86 7.82 1.80
N ASN A 251 -12.14 7.52 1.58
CA ASN A 251 -13.16 7.39 2.61
C ASN A 251 -13.36 5.95 3.09
N GLY A 252 -12.64 4.98 2.52
CA GLY A 252 -12.66 3.60 2.97
C GLY A 252 -13.86 2.80 2.46
N ASN A 253 -14.61 3.32 1.50
CA ASN A 253 -15.75 2.64 0.89
C ASN A 253 -15.27 1.65 -0.20
N ALA A 254 -14.49 0.67 0.24
CA ALA A 254 -13.83 -0.32 -0.59
C ALA A 254 -13.62 -1.64 0.17
N VAL A 255 -13.45 -2.73 -0.56
CA VAL A 255 -13.27 -4.09 -0.04
C VAL A 255 -12.11 -4.73 -0.77
N GLY A 256 -11.21 -5.36 -0.02
CA GLY A 256 -10.10 -6.11 -0.59
C GLY A 256 -10.55 -7.52 -0.90
N VAL A 257 -10.15 -8.02 -2.07
CA VAL A 257 -10.48 -9.38 -2.50
C VAL A 257 -9.20 -10.21 -2.54
N ASP A 258 -9.19 -11.35 -1.86
CA ASP A 258 -8.21 -12.42 -2.02
C ASP A 258 -8.92 -13.56 -2.76
N PHE A 259 -8.61 -13.67 -4.04
CA PHE A 259 -9.25 -14.60 -4.97
C PHE A 259 -8.34 -15.83 -5.18
N PRO A 260 -8.85 -17.05 -4.99
CA PRO A 260 -8.00 -18.23 -4.93
C PRO A 260 -7.36 -18.53 -6.27
N ILE A 261 -6.09 -18.91 -6.24
CA ILE A 261 -5.33 -19.40 -7.39
C ILE A 261 -5.65 -20.88 -7.59
N ILE A 262 -5.94 -21.26 -8.84
CA ILE A 262 -6.05 -22.66 -9.26
C ILE A 262 -4.97 -22.86 -10.34
N TYR A 263 -3.91 -23.61 -10.01
CA TYR A 263 -2.71 -23.70 -10.86
C TYR A 263 -2.97 -24.30 -12.25
N ASP A 264 -3.94 -25.21 -12.37
CA ASP A 264 -4.25 -25.89 -13.63
C ASP A 264 -5.47 -25.29 -14.36
N GLU A 265 -5.94 -24.09 -13.97
CA GLU A 265 -7.06 -23.44 -14.66
C GLU A 265 -6.62 -22.80 -15.98
N THR A 266 -7.51 -22.64 -16.95
CA THR A 266 -7.25 -21.80 -18.13
C THR A 266 -7.70 -20.36 -17.88
N LEU A 267 -7.19 -19.40 -18.67
CA LEU A 267 -7.67 -18.01 -18.60
C LEU A 267 -9.20 -17.92 -18.78
N GLU A 268 -9.77 -18.69 -19.71
CA GLU A 268 -11.22 -18.75 -19.93
C GLU A 268 -11.97 -19.25 -18.69
N GLN A 269 -11.46 -20.29 -18.02
CA GLN A 269 -12.04 -20.81 -16.78
C GLN A 269 -11.97 -19.76 -15.66
N LYS A 270 -10.86 -19.04 -15.55
CA LYS A 270 -10.69 -17.94 -14.58
C LYS A 270 -11.65 -16.79 -14.84
N ILE A 271 -11.79 -16.34 -16.09
CA ILE A 271 -12.75 -15.32 -16.52
C ILE A 271 -14.18 -15.72 -16.10
N LYS A 272 -14.57 -16.96 -16.39
CA LYS A 272 -15.90 -17.49 -16.02
C LYS A 272 -16.10 -17.49 -14.49
N ARG A 273 -15.05 -17.81 -13.73
CA ARG A 273 -15.10 -17.83 -12.26
C ARG A 273 -15.26 -16.40 -11.70
N LEU A 274 -14.50 -15.43 -12.18
CA LEU A 274 -14.65 -14.03 -11.76
C LEU A 274 -16.04 -13.48 -12.12
N LYS A 275 -16.41 -13.51 -13.40
CA LYS A 275 -17.65 -12.87 -13.87
C LYS A 275 -18.94 -13.47 -13.30
N LYS A 276 -18.96 -14.79 -13.04
CA LYS A 276 -20.17 -15.47 -12.54
C LYS A 276 -20.20 -15.61 -11.02
N ASN A 277 -19.03 -15.69 -10.37
CA ASN A 277 -18.93 -16.15 -9.00
C ASN A 277 -18.28 -15.17 -8.03
N LEU A 278 -17.97 -13.93 -8.39
CA LEU A 278 -17.42 -12.99 -7.43
C LEU A 278 -18.47 -12.63 -6.34
N PRO A 279 -18.26 -13.01 -5.06
CA PRO A 279 -19.09 -12.50 -3.96
C PRO A 279 -18.83 -11.01 -3.78
N HIS A 280 -19.87 -10.27 -3.39
CA HIS A 280 -19.79 -8.85 -3.05
C HIS A 280 -20.60 -8.55 -1.80
N ILE A 281 -20.30 -7.42 -1.17
CA ILE A 281 -20.96 -6.99 0.05
C ILE A 281 -22.31 -6.36 -0.29
N THR A 282 -23.35 -6.76 0.44
CA THR A 282 -24.71 -6.24 0.25
C THR A 282 -25.16 -5.37 1.41
N GLN A 283 -24.54 -5.52 2.59
CA GLN A 283 -24.87 -4.75 3.79
C GLN A 283 -23.67 -4.67 4.73
N VAL A 284 -23.40 -3.47 5.25
CA VAL A 284 -22.51 -3.18 6.37
C VAL A 284 -23.17 -2.06 7.17
N GLU A 285 -23.99 -2.44 8.14
CA GLU A 285 -24.85 -1.50 8.85
C GLU A 285 -24.53 -1.53 10.34
N LEU A 286 -24.48 -0.35 10.97
CA LEU A 286 -24.46 -0.20 12.41
C LEU A 286 -25.86 0.12 12.90
N LYS A 287 -26.40 -0.75 13.76
CA LYS A 287 -27.61 -0.48 14.54
C LYS A 287 -27.19 -0.32 15.99
N ASP A 288 -27.15 0.93 16.44
CA ASP A 288 -26.53 1.31 17.70
C ASP A 288 -25.05 0.84 17.77
N ASP A 289 -24.75 -0.13 18.62
CA ASP A 289 -23.43 -0.75 18.77
C ASP A 289 -23.25 -2.04 17.95
N THR A 290 -24.30 -2.51 17.29
CA THR A 290 -24.32 -3.81 16.64
C THR A 290 -24.05 -3.69 15.15
N LEU A 291 -22.92 -4.27 14.73
CA LEU A 291 -22.50 -4.37 13.34
C LEU A 291 -23.16 -5.58 12.67
N LEU A 292 -23.87 -5.32 11.57
CA LEU A 292 -24.43 -6.34 10.68
C LEU A 292 -23.67 -6.34 9.35
N VAL A 293 -23.23 -7.52 8.91
CA VAL A 293 -22.53 -7.67 7.63
C VAL A 293 -23.15 -8.79 6.80
N SER A 294 -23.59 -8.47 5.59
CA SER A 294 -24.18 -9.41 4.64
C SER A 294 -23.46 -9.37 3.29
N ALA A 295 -23.50 -10.48 2.57
CA ALA A 295 -22.93 -10.62 1.23
C ALA A 295 -23.93 -11.27 0.27
N SER A 296 -23.67 -11.14 -1.04
CA SER A 296 -24.51 -11.71 -2.10
C SER A 296 -24.51 -13.24 -2.15
N LYS A 297 -23.57 -13.88 -1.44
CA LYS A 297 -23.45 -15.33 -1.30
C LYS A 297 -23.42 -15.75 0.17
N PRO A 298 -23.83 -16.99 0.49
CA PRO A 298 -23.66 -17.53 1.84
C PRO A 298 -22.19 -17.48 2.29
N ILE A 299 -21.97 -16.91 3.48
CA ILE A 299 -20.66 -16.73 4.08
C ILE A 299 -20.28 -18.02 4.80
N SER A 300 -19.17 -18.66 4.39
CA SER A 300 -18.71 -19.91 5.00
C SER A 300 -18.11 -19.66 6.38
N LYS A 301 -17.35 -18.56 6.53
CA LYS A 301 -16.81 -18.09 7.80
C LYS A 301 -16.71 -16.55 7.77
N ILE A 302 -17.24 -15.88 8.78
CA ILE A 302 -16.93 -14.47 9.07
C ILE A 302 -16.10 -14.39 10.35
N ARG A 303 -15.09 -13.52 10.35
CA ARG A 303 -14.28 -13.17 11.51
C ARG A 303 -14.43 -11.69 11.80
N PHE A 304 -14.71 -11.34 13.05
CA PHE A 304 -14.62 -9.99 13.58
C PHE A 304 -13.28 -9.88 14.31
N ILE A 305 -12.50 -8.87 13.94
CA ILE A 305 -11.12 -8.72 14.37
C ILE A 305 -10.94 -7.31 14.92
N GLY A 306 -10.33 -7.20 16.10
CA GLY A 306 -10.05 -5.95 16.78
C GLY A 306 -8.57 -5.79 17.09
N GLN A 307 -8.30 -5.08 18.18
CA GLN A 307 -6.97 -4.68 18.64
C GLN A 307 -5.90 -5.78 18.49
N GLU A 308 -4.75 -5.40 17.92
CA GLU A 308 -3.60 -6.26 17.61
C GLU A 308 -3.91 -7.43 16.67
N GLY A 309 -4.99 -7.33 15.87
CA GLY A 309 -5.44 -8.41 15.00
C GLY A 309 -6.10 -9.57 15.76
N LYS A 310 -6.52 -9.33 17.02
CA LYS A 310 -7.18 -10.35 17.84
C LYS A 310 -8.57 -10.67 17.27
N GLU A 311 -8.85 -11.96 17.15
CA GLU A 311 -10.19 -12.44 16.80
C GLU A 311 -11.16 -12.21 17.98
N LEU A 312 -12.17 -11.37 17.76
CA LEU A 312 -13.22 -11.04 18.72
C LEU A 312 -14.36 -12.06 18.66
N LYS A 313 -14.76 -12.44 17.45
CA LYS A 313 -15.83 -13.40 17.20
C LYS A 313 -15.66 -14.08 15.84
N THR A 314 -16.06 -15.35 15.77
CA THR A 314 -16.20 -16.08 14.51
C THR A 314 -17.61 -16.64 14.39
N GLN A 315 -18.20 -16.55 13.21
CA GLN A 315 -19.44 -17.24 12.85
C GLN A 315 -19.24 -18.02 11.54
N LYS A 316 -19.98 -19.11 11.35
CA LYS A 316 -19.82 -20.03 10.20
C LYS A 316 -21.16 -20.37 9.57
N ASN A 317 -21.18 -20.56 8.25
CA ASN A 317 -22.36 -20.96 7.46
C ASN A 317 -23.58 -20.07 7.69
N ILE A 318 -23.38 -18.77 7.51
CA ILE A 318 -24.36 -17.71 7.79
C ILE A 318 -24.67 -16.90 6.53
N LYS A 319 -25.82 -16.21 6.53
CA LYS A 319 -26.13 -15.18 5.51
C LYS A 319 -25.70 -13.79 5.95
N THR A 320 -25.85 -13.50 7.24
CA THR A 320 -25.52 -12.22 7.87
C THR A 320 -24.72 -12.47 9.14
N GLY A 321 -23.57 -11.82 9.25
CA GLY A 321 -22.75 -11.81 10.46
C GLY A 321 -23.18 -10.68 11.38
N THR A 322 -23.08 -10.92 12.69
CA THR A 322 -23.48 -9.95 13.71
C THR A 322 -22.49 -9.91 14.86
N TYR A 323 -22.11 -8.68 15.25
CA TYR A 323 -21.23 -8.44 16.39
C TYR A 323 -21.62 -7.15 17.10
N ALA A 324 -21.88 -7.23 18.41
CA ALA A 324 -22.04 -6.05 19.26
C ALA A 324 -20.64 -5.54 19.63
N ILE A 325 -20.30 -4.35 19.17
CA ILE A 325 -18.99 -3.73 19.37
C ILE A 325 -18.88 -3.32 20.84
N GLN A 326 -17.94 -3.92 21.57
CA GLN A 326 -17.77 -3.69 22.99
C GLN A 326 -17.10 -2.33 23.25
N PRO A 327 -17.31 -1.68 24.41
CA PRO A 327 -16.68 -0.40 24.75
C PRO A 327 -15.16 -0.40 24.62
N GLU A 328 -14.50 -1.53 24.87
CA GLU A 328 -13.05 -1.73 24.73
C GLU A 328 -12.56 -1.97 23.29
N ASP A 329 -13.46 -2.25 22.34
CA ASP A 329 -13.09 -2.47 20.95
C ASP A 329 -12.76 -1.13 20.28
N ASN A 330 -11.48 -0.78 20.18
CA ASN A 330 -11.02 0.47 19.55
C ASN A 330 -11.37 0.52 18.05
N TYR A 331 -11.30 -0.64 17.39
CA TYR A 331 -11.78 -0.84 16.03
C TYR A 331 -12.29 -2.27 15.85
N VAL A 332 -13.12 -2.48 14.83
CA VAL A 332 -13.54 -3.81 14.39
C VAL A 332 -13.50 -3.87 12.87
N ARG A 333 -12.74 -4.82 12.31
CA ARG A 333 -12.75 -5.16 10.88
C ARG A 333 -13.23 -6.59 10.66
N CYS A 334 -13.66 -6.86 9.43
CA CYS A 334 -14.26 -8.15 9.07
C CYS A 334 -13.48 -8.85 7.96
N GLU A 335 -13.37 -10.17 8.08
CA GLU A 335 -12.93 -11.07 7.00
C GLU A 335 -14.04 -12.07 6.69
N LEU A 336 -14.49 -12.12 5.44
CA LEU A 336 -15.56 -13.00 4.99
C LEU A 336 -15.01 -14.01 4.00
N LYS A 337 -14.98 -15.28 4.40
CA LYS A 337 -14.60 -16.39 3.54
C LYS A 337 -15.83 -17.03 2.91
N PHE A 338 -15.71 -17.39 1.63
CA PHE A 338 -16.76 -18.05 0.84
C PHE A 338 -16.40 -19.50 0.53
N LYS A 339 -17.37 -20.26 0.01
CA LYS A 339 -17.17 -21.69 -0.31
C LYS A 339 -16.22 -21.92 -1.49
N ASP A 340 -16.16 -20.99 -2.43
CA ASP A 340 -15.25 -21.05 -3.58
C ASP A 340 -13.80 -20.68 -3.24
N GLY A 341 -13.53 -20.34 -1.97
CA GLY A 341 -12.21 -19.97 -1.47
C GLY A 341 -11.94 -18.47 -1.46
N THR A 342 -12.78 -17.65 -2.09
CA THR A 342 -12.67 -16.19 -2.06
C THR A 342 -12.76 -15.67 -0.63
N THR A 343 -11.94 -14.68 -0.30
CA THR A 343 -12.01 -13.96 0.98
C THR A 343 -12.13 -12.45 0.72
N LEU A 344 -13.14 -11.83 1.32
CA LEU A 344 -13.32 -10.37 1.33
C LEU A 344 -12.78 -9.80 2.64
N TYR A 345 -12.00 -8.73 2.55
CA TYR A 345 -11.46 -7.97 3.67
C TYR A 345 -12.15 -6.61 3.68
N LEU A 346 -12.82 -6.27 4.77
CA LEU A 346 -13.51 -4.99 4.92
C LEU A 346 -12.68 -4.02 5.76
N ASN A 347 -12.75 -2.74 5.41
CA ASN A 347 -12.25 -1.63 6.19
C ASN A 347 -12.91 -1.57 7.58
N PRO A 348 -12.19 -1.04 8.58
CA PRO A 348 -12.61 -1.10 9.98
C PRO A 348 -13.74 -0.11 10.27
N ILE A 349 -14.64 -0.52 11.18
CA ILE A 349 -15.40 0.40 12.02
C ILE A 349 -14.45 0.92 13.10
N THR A 350 -14.39 2.23 13.33
CA THR A 350 -13.43 2.86 14.27
C THR A 350 -14.12 3.79 15.27
N ARG A 351 -13.56 3.89 16.48
CA ARG A 351 -14.07 4.79 17.53
C ARG A 351 -13.52 6.21 17.42
N HIS A 352 -14.39 7.19 17.63
CA HIS A 352 -14.06 8.62 17.67
C HIS A 352 -14.82 9.32 18.80
N GLU A 353 -14.27 10.43 19.29
CA GLU A 353 -14.92 11.25 20.33
C GLU A 353 -16.20 11.92 19.84
N ASN A 354 -16.25 12.26 18.56
CA ASN A 354 -17.37 12.92 17.89
C ASN A 354 -17.47 12.44 16.44
N ASN A 355 -18.37 13.04 15.66
CA ASN A 355 -18.54 12.72 14.24
C ASN A 355 -17.34 13.18 13.37
N GLU A 356 -16.46 14.04 13.89
CA GLU A 356 -15.30 14.52 13.14
C GLU A 356 -14.15 13.51 13.27
N ILE A 357 -13.84 12.85 12.15
CA ILE A 357 -12.76 11.88 12.08
C ILE A 357 -11.42 12.63 12.09
N THR A 358 -10.75 12.60 13.24
CA THR A 358 -9.44 13.22 13.38
C THR A 358 -8.35 12.20 13.06
N LYS A 359 -7.54 12.47 12.03
CA LYS A 359 -6.38 11.65 11.70
C LYS A 359 -5.21 12.03 12.60
N GLN A 360 -4.62 11.02 13.23
CA GLN A 360 -3.43 11.21 14.05
C GLN A 360 -2.22 11.52 13.17
N ARG A 361 -1.47 12.57 13.52
CA ARG A 361 -0.17 12.90 12.93
C ARG A 361 0.87 12.95 14.04
N LEU A 362 1.79 11.99 14.03
CA LEU A 362 2.77 11.82 15.11
C LEU A 362 4.13 12.45 14.78
N ASP A 363 4.41 12.70 13.50
CA ASP A 363 5.72 13.10 13.03
C ASP A 363 5.98 14.61 13.23
N HIS A 364 7.11 14.93 13.86
CA HIS A 364 7.62 16.30 13.95
C HIS A 364 9.12 16.34 13.68
N ILE A 365 9.58 17.39 12.99
CA ILE A 365 11.01 17.56 12.69
C ILE A 365 11.76 17.91 13.98
N ASN A 366 12.73 17.08 14.33
CA ASN A 366 13.67 17.36 15.40
C ASN A 366 14.82 18.21 14.84
N TYR A 367 14.67 19.53 14.91
CA TYR A 367 15.66 20.47 14.37
C TYR A 367 17.07 20.29 14.96
N PRO A 368 17.26 20.14 16.29
CA PRO A 368 18.59 19.89 16.86
C PRO A 368 19.25 18.62 16.30
N LYS A 369 18.55 17.49 16.29
CA LYS A 369 19.08 16.23 15.72
C LYS A 369 19.36 16.37 14.22
N THR A 370 18.50 17.08 13.50
CA THR A 370 18.64 17.33 12.06
C THR A 370 19.92 18.13 11.77
N ILE A 371 20.16 19.22 12.49
CA ILE A 371 21.36 20.06 12.32
C ILE A 371 22.63 19.24 12.59
N ILE A 372 22.65 18.46 13.67
CA ILE A 372 23.78 17.58 14.00
C ILE A 372 24.01 16.58 12.86
N LEU A 373 22.96 15.88 12.41
CA LEU A 373 23.05 14.87 11.38
C LEU A 373 23.55 15.43 10.05
N TRP A 374 23.00 16.58 9.62
CA TRP A 374 23.44 17.25 8.39
C TRP A 374 24.87 17.76 8.50
N THR A 375 25.30 18.24 9.67
CA THR A 375 26.70 18.65 9.88
C THR A 375 27.65 17.47 9.76
N VAL A 376 27.28 16.30 10.28
CA VAL A 376 28.04 15.05 10.14
C VAL A 376 28.11 14.63 8.67
N TYR A 377 26.97 14.60 7.96
CA TYR A 377 26.93 14.24 6.55
C TYR A 377 27.76 15.19 5.68
N LEU A 378 27.62 16.50 5.88
CA LEU A 378 28.44 17.51 5.19
C LEU A 378 29.92 17.31 5.47
N SER A 379 30.30 17.03 6.72
CA SER A 379 31.69 16.77 7.10
C SER A 379 32.27 15.54 6.40
N ILE A 380 31.50 14.44 6.30
CA ILE A 380 31.88 13.21 5.58
C ILE A 380 32.08 13.52 4.09
N ILE A 381 31.14 14.23 3.46
CA ILE A 381 31.19 14.58 2.05
C ILE A 381 32.37 15.51 1.77
N SER A 382 32.56 16.57 2.56
CA SER A 382 33.68 17.50 2.44
C SER A 382 35.03 16.80 2.61
N PHE A 383 35.15 15.88 3.57
CA PHE A 383 36.35 15.08 3.75
C PHE A 383 36.61 14.17 2.54
N ALA A 384 35.58 13.47 2.03
CA ALA A 384 35.71 12.64 0.84
C ALA A 384 36.14 13.46 -0.39
N ALA A 385 35.51 14.62 -0.61
CA ALA A 385 35.85 15.54 -1.69
C ALA A 385 37.30 16.05 -1.58
N TYR A 386 37.72 16.49 -0.39
CA TYR A 386 39.11 16.90 -0.13
C TYR A 386 40.12 15.79 -0.47
N ARG A 387 39.83 14.54 -0.07
CA ARG A 387 40.71 13.39 -0.36
C ARG A 387 40.78 13.06 -1.85
N ILE A 388 39.67 13.20 -2.58
CA ILE A 388 39.63 13.02 -4.05
C ILE A 388 40.44 14.13 -4.73
N ILE A 389 40.21 15.39 -4.38
CA ILE A 389 40.92 16.55 -4.95
C ILE A 389 42.43 16.45 -4.70
N LYS A 390 42.85 16.16 -3.46
CA LYS A 390 44.28 15.98 -3.11
C LYS A 390 44.93 14.87 -3.94
N ARG A 391 44.23 13.77 -4.19
CA ARG A 391 44.74 12.68 -5.05
C ARG A 391 44.83 13.07 -6.52
N LEU A 392 43.87 13.83 -7.05
CA LEU A 392 43.92 14.33 -8.42
C LEU A 392 45.07 15.32 -8.63
N ARG A 393 45.35 16.16 -7.63
CA ARG A 393 46.49 17.09 -7.64
C ARG A 393 47.84 16.35 -7.58
N ASN A 394 47.97 15.31 -6.76
CA ASN A 394 49.22 14.53 -6.65
C ASN A 394 49.47 13.56 -7.83
N ARG A 395 48.54 13.47 -8.79
CA ARG A 395 48.68 12.66 -10.03
C ARG A 395 49.04 13.51 -11.25
N ARG A 396 48.93 14.83 -11.13
CA ARG A 396 49.54 15.80 -12.04
C ARG A 396 50.93 16.10 -11.49
#